data_AF-A0A4Q0YHN1-F1
#
_entry.id   AF-A0A4Q0YHN1-F1
#
_cell.length_a   1.000
_cell.length_b   1.000
_cell.length_c   1.000
_cell.angle_alpha   90.00
_cell.angle_beta   90.00
_cell.angle_gamma   90.00
#
_symmetry.space_group_name_H-M   'P 1'
#
loop_
_entity.id
_entity.type
_entity.pdbx_description
1 polymer ?
#
loop_
_entity_poly.entity_id
_entity_poly.type
_entity_poly.pdbx_seq_one_letter_code
_entity_poly.pdbx_strand_id
1 'polypeptide(L)' 'MNKNLLKEAYKLRFEYYNLYEEKEEKWHQKYKNHILYEVVKQSFSYSYIDIAEIMPKLVEKIQID' A
#
# COMPACT_ATOMS: atom_id res chain seq x y z
N MET A 1 14.84 2.65 -6.61
CA MET A 1 13.74 1.96 -5.89
C MET A 1 14.16 1.60 -4.46
N ASN A 2 13.52 2.19 -3.45
CA ASN A 2 13.75 1.83 -2.05
C ASN A 2 13.10 0.47 -1.75
N LYS A 3 13.89 -0.61 -1.80
CA LYS A 3 13.42 -2.00 -1.60
C LYS A 3 12.69 -2.20 -0.26
N ASN A 4 13.03 -1.42 0.77
CA ASN A 4 12.36 -1.49 2.07
C ASN A 4 10.94 -0.91 2.00
N LEU A 5 10.76 0.24 1.35
CA LEU A 5 9.43 0.83 1.15
C LEU A 5 8.54 -0.06 0.29
N LEU A 6 9.10 -0.66 -0.78
CA LEU A 6 8.34 -1.58 -1.62
C LEU A 6 7.88 -2.82 -0.83
N LYS A 7 8.78 -3.43 -0.05
CA LYS A 7 8.43 -4.56 0.81
C LYS A 7 7.35 -4.20 1.82
N GLU A 8 7.45 -3.03 2.44
CA GLU A 8 6.48 -2.57 3.42
C GLU A 8 5.12 -2.25 2.78
N ALA A 9 5.10 -1.70 1.57
CA ALA A 9 3.86 -1.45 0.83
C ALA A 9 3.11 -2.76 0.54
N TYR A 10 3.83 -3.81 0.12
CA TYR A 10 3.24 -5.13 -0.07
C TYR A 10 2.69 -5.72 1.24
N LYS A 11 3.41 -5.58 2.36
CA LYS A 11 2.90 -6.06 3.66
C LYS A 11 1.63 -5.34 4.07
N LEU A 12 1.57 -4.02 3.95
CA LEU A 12 0.39 -3.24 4.31
C LEU A 12 -0.82 -3.59 3.45
N ARG A 13 -0.60 -3.79 2.14
CA ARG A 13 -1.67 -4.28 1.24
C ARG A 13 -2.11 -5.69 1.62
N PHE A 14 -1.18 -6.58 1.93
CA PHE A 14 -1.50 -7.93 2.39
C PHE A 14 -2.28 -7.90 3.72
N GLU A 15 -1.86 -7.08 4.68
CA GLU A 15 -2.56 -6.90 5.96
C GLU A 15 -4.01 -6.44 5.75
N TYR A 16 -4.22 -5.49 4.83
CA TYR A 16 -5.56 -5.01 4.49
C TYR A 16 -6.48 -6.16 4.08
N TYR A 17 -6.11 -6.94 3.07
CA TYR A 17 -6.97 -8.02 2.56
C TYR A 17 -7.14 -9.17 3.55
N ASN A 18 -6.19 -9.41 4.46
CA ASN A 18 -6.33 -10.50 5.43
C ASN A 18 -7.10 -10.11 6.70
N LEU A 19 -6.99 -8.85 7.14
CA LEU A 19 -7.49 -8.44 8.46
C LEU A 19 -8.59 -7.36 8.38
N TYR A 20 -8.68 -6.64 7.26
CA TYR A 20 -9.46 -5.41 7.13
C TYR A 20 -10.35 -5.31 5.88
N GLU A 21 -10.52 -6.38 5.08
CA GLU A 21 -11.34 -6.35 3.85
C GLU A 21 -12.81 -5.91 4.09
N GLU A 22 -13.32 -6.06 5.31
CA GLU A 22 -14.64 -5.57 5.75
C GLU A 22 -14.55 -4.50 6.86
N LYS A 23 -13.33 -4.04 7.16
CA LYS A 23 -13.02 -3.09 8.24
C LYS A 23 -12.13 -1.97 7.71
N GLU A 24 -12.37 -1.54 6.48
CA GLU A 24 -11.56 -0.55 5.77
C GLU A 24 -11.35 0.73 6.60
N GLU A 25 -12.41 1.23 7.25
CA GLU A 25 -12.34 2.41 8.11
C GLU A 25 -11.31 2.24 9.26
N LYS A 26 -11.20 1.05 9.84
CA LYS A 26 -10.20 0.78 10.89
C LYS A 26 -8.78 0.79 10.34
N TRP A 27 -8.59 0.31 9.11
CA TRP A 27 -7.30 0.35 8.44
C TRP A 27 -6.90 1.81 8.13
N HIS A 28 -7.83 2.61 7.61
CA HIS A 28 -7.62 4.04 7.36
C HIS A 28 -7.25 4.80 8.63
N GLN A 29 -7.98 4.59 9.72
CA GLN A 29 -7.68 5.24 11.00
C GLN A 29 -6.29 4.85 11.55
N LYS A 30 -5.89 3.59 11.38
CA LYS A 30 -4.59 3.08 11.81
C LYS A 30 -3.43 3.65 10.99
N TYR A 31 -3.60 3.74 9.67
CA TYR A 31 -2.49 4.02 8.76
C TYR A 31 -2.52 5.41 8.10
N LYS A 32 -3.53 6.26 8.34
CA LYS A 32 -3.64 7.60 7.72
C LYS A 32 -2.39 8.50 7.78
N ASN A 33 -1.52 8.29 8.79
CA ASN A 33 -0.28 9.06 8.97
C ASN A 33 0.98 8.31 8.47
N HIS A 34 0.82 7.12 7.90
CA HIS A 34 1.93 6.30 7.41
C HIS A 34 2.38 6.81 6.03
N ILE A 35 3.69 6.88 5.78
CA ILE A 35 4.25 7.39 4.50
C ILE A 35 3.74 6.63 3.25
N LEU A 36 3.43 5.34 3.42
CA LEU A 36 2.89 4.48 2.37
C LEU A 36 1.36 4.49 2.25
N TYR A 37 0.66 5.26 3.09
CA TYR A 37 -0.81 5.21 3.17
C TYR A 37 -1.46 5.44 1.81
N GLU A 38 -1.14 6.55 1.16
CA GLU A 38 -1.72 6.90 -0.15
C GLU A 38 -1.31 5.90 -1.24
N VAL A 39 -0.08 5.40 -1.20
CA VAL A 39 0.40 4.38 -2.14
C VAL A 39 -0.39 3.07 -2.00
N VAL A 40 -0.54 2.58 -0.77
CA VAL A 40 -1.25 1.32 -0.52
C VAL A 40 -2.74 1.47 -0.81
N LYS A 41 -3.35 2.61 -0.45
CA LYS A 41 -4.74 2.91 -0.77
C LYS A 41 -4.99 2.92 -2.29
N GLN A 42 -4.13 3.59 -3.07
CA GLN A 42 -4.23 3.57 -4.54
C GLN A 42 -4.07 2.16 -5.11
N SER A 43 -3.23 1.34 -4.48
CA SER A 43 -2.98 -0.04 -4.90
C SER A 43 -4.19 -0.98 -4.79
N PHE A 44 -5.24 -0.59 -4.05
CA PHE A 44 -6.48 -1.35 -3.95
C PHE A 44 -7.32 -1.31 -5.23
N SER A 45 -7.10 -0.33 -6.12
CA SER A 45 -7.77 -0.25 -7.43
C SER A 45 -7.21 -1.25 -8.47
N TYR A 46 -6.14 -1.97 -8.13
CA TYR A 46 -5.46 -2.89 -9.04
C TYR A 46 -5.59 -4.33 -8.58
N SER A 47 -5.69 -5.24 -9.54
CA SER A 47 -5.79 -6.68 -9.28
C SER A 47 -4.50 -7.24 -8.67
N TYR A 48 -4.58 -8.44 -8.11
CA TYR A 48 -3.38 -9.16 -7.64
C TYR A 48 -2.41 -9.53 -8.76
N ILE A 49 -2.86 -9.57 -10.01
CA ILE A 49 -2.01 -9.87 -11.17
C ILE A 49 -1.17 -8.63 -11.50
N ASP A 50 -1.80 -7.46 -11.49
CA ASP A 50 -1.16 -6.19 -11.89
C ASP A 50 -0.29 -5.60 -10.76
N ILE A 51 -0.52 -6.01 -9.51
CA ILE A 51 0.11 -5.39 -8.35
C ILE A 51 1.64 -5.49 -8.37
N ALA A 52 2.18 -6.57 -8.94
CA ALA A 52 3.62 -6.79 -9.06
C ALA A 52 4.29 -5.71 -9.93
N GLU A 53 3.59 -5.23 -10.95
CA GLU A 53 4.06 -4.19 -11.86
C GLU A 53 3.74 -2.77 -11.34
N ILE A 54 2.57 -2.59 -10.72
CA ILE A 54 2.06 -1.28 -10.32
C ILE A 54 2.66 -0.78 -9.01
N MET A 55 2.81 -1.66 -7.99
CA MET A 55 3.30 -1.23 -6.67
C MET A 55 4.69 -0.55 -6.74
N PRO A 56 5.68 -1.07 -7.49
CA PRO A 56 6.96 -0.36 -7.68
C PRO A 56 6.77 1.05 -8.22
N LYS A 57 5.93 1.23 -9.25
CA LYS A 57 5.65 2.54 -9.87
C LYS A 57 4.96 3.50 -8.91
N LEU A 58 4.11 3.01 -8.00
CA LEU A 58 3.47 3.82 -6.98
C LEU A 58 4.47 4.24 -5.89
N VAL A 59 5.33 3.33 -5.44
CA VAL A 59 6.34 3.61 -4.41
C VAL A 59 7.39 4.61 -4.91
N GLU A 60 7.74 4.60 -6.20
CA GLU A 60 8.66 5.56 -6.80
C GLU A 60 8.14 7.00 -6.80
N LYS A 61 6.82 7.22 -6.70
CA LYS A 61 6.22 8.56 -6.63
C LYS A 61 6.34 9.20 -5.24
N ILE A 62 6.76 8.45 -4.23
CA ILE A 62 7.00 9.00 -2.90
C ILE A 62 8.28 9.83 -2.98
N GLN A 63 8.13 11.15 -3.16
CA GLN A 63 9.21 12.10 -2.91
C GLN A 63 9.53 12.04 -1.42
N ILE A 64 10.69 11.50 -1.09
CA ILE A 64 11.27 11.66 0.25
C ILE A 64 12.08 12.94 0.14
N ASP A 65 11.50 14.05 0.60
CA ASP A 65 12.24 15.30 0.83
C ASP A 65 13.26 15.13 1.97
#